data_AF-A0A127VD01-F1
#
_entry.id   AF-A0A127VD01-F1
#
_cell.length_a   1.000
_cell.length_b   1.000
_cell.length_c   1.000
_cell.angle_alpha   90.00
_cell.angle_beta   90.00
_cell.angle_gamma   90.00
#
_symmetry.space_group_name_H-M   'P 1'
#
loop_
_entity.id
_entity.type
_entity.pdbx_description
1 polymer ?
#
loop_
_entity_poly.entity_id
_entity_poly.type
_entity_poly.pdbx_seq_one_letter_code
_entity_poly.pdbx_strand_id
1 'polypeptide(L)'
;MCKPKRQKHMKKILLASLLLIAGISGYAQTYQPVTSKDKTYLGTVKGLSYTYKSGIITLKNNGKYDLGTVSIIASSKVDSTLFGIALFEEGLERGKIVKAPLYFSAGLGKNSREIPLKEIDQKNLVLSFDKATRAQR
;
A
#
# COMPACT_ATOMS: atom_id res chain seq x y z
N MET A 1 57.42 58.81 6.13
CA MET A 1 56.87 58.28 4.86
C MET A 1 56.08 57.02 5.16
N CYS A 2 54.75 57.09 5.16
CA CYS A 2 53.83 56.80 4.03
C CYS A 2 53.46 55.32 3.91
N LYS A 3 52.19 55.06 4.27
CA LYS A 3 51.29 53.89 4.12
C LYS A 3 51.24 53.34 2.66
N PRO A 4 50.48 52.25 2.30
CA PRO A 4 49.38 51.60 3.04
C PRO A 4 49.18 50.05 2.92
N LYS A 5 48.42 49.54 3.91
CA LYS A 5 47.23 48.64 3.83
C LYS A 5 47.16 47.59 2.71
N ARG A 6 47.01 46.32 3.13
CA ARG A 6 46.08 45.38 2.46
C ARG A 6 44.81 45.23 3.28
N GLN A 7 43.73 45.84 2.81
CA GLN A 7 42.37 45.38 3.06
C GLN A 7 42.14 44.11 2.22
N LYS A 8 41.44 43.13 2.79
CA LYS A 8 40.28 42.53 2.11
C LYS A 8 39.29 41.98 3.13
N HIS A 9 38.14 42.62 3.14
CA HIS A 9 36.91 42.23 3.81
C HIS A 9 36.27 40.99 3.14
N MET A 10 35.45 40.31 3.94
CA MET A 10 34.18 39.64 3.56
C MET A 10 34.30 38.31 2.79
N LYS A 11 33.51 37.27 3.08
CA LYS A 11 32.10 37.21 3.49
C LYS A 11 31.88 35.92 4.30
N LYS A 12 31.02 36.00 5.31
CA LYS A 12 30.41 34.84 5.98
C LYS A 12 29.77 33.96 4.89
N ILE A 13 30.28 32.74 4.71
CA ILE A 13 29.66 31.76 3.82
C ILE A 13 28.39 31.29 4.55
N LEU A 14 27.27 31.78 4.06
CA LEU A 14 25.92 31.52 4.55
C LEU A 14 25.61 30.04 4.30
N LEU A 15 25.87 29.20 5.30
CA LEU A 15 25.58 27.77 5.28
C LEU A 15 24.08 27.55 5.60
N ALA A 16 23.19 27.99 4.72
CA ALA A 16 21.75 27.88 4.96
C ALA A 16 20.93 27.78 3.67
N SER A 17 21.31 26.89 2.76
CA SER A 17 20.50 26.58 1.57
C SER A 17 20.63 25.11 1.20
N LEU A 18 20.13 24.18 2.04
CA LEU A 18 19.89 22.81 1.59
C LEU A 18 18.87 22.06 2.47
N LEU A 19 17.67 22.64 2.64
CA LEU A 19 16.51 21.91 3.16
C LEU A 19 15.27 22.21 2.29
N LEU A 20 15.46 22.20 0.96
CA LEU A 20 14.36 21.96 0.02
C LEU A 20 14.25 20.45 -0.20
N ILE A 21 13.90 19.71 0.86
CA ILE A 21 13.34 18.37 0.65
C ILE A 21 11.89 18.63 0.30
N ALA A 22 11.64 18.71 -1.01
CA ALA A 22 10.31 18.75 -1.57
C ALA A 22 9.48 17.66 -0.89
N GLY A 23 8.47 18.10 -0.13
CA GLY A 23 7.42 17.24 0.37
C GLY A 23 6.64 16.72 -0.81
N ILE A 24 7.14 15.64 -1.42
CA ILE A 24 6.30 14.76 -2.23
C ILE A 24 5.28 14.17 -1.26
N SER A 25 4.13 14.83 -1.16
CA SER A 25 2.89 14.29 -0.63
C SER A 25 2.49 13.09 -1.51
N GLY A 26 3.21 11.99 -1.35
CA GLY A 26 2.81 10.71 -1.89
C GLY A 26 1.44 10.40 -1.33
N TYR A 27 0.47 10.18 -2.23
CA TYR A 27 -0.86 9.73 -1.85
C TYR A 27 -0.71 8.50 -0.93
N ALA A 28 -0.98 8.70 0.36
CA ALA A 28 -0.97 7.62 1.33
C ALA A 28 -2.20 6.77 1.07
N GLN A 29 -1.97 5.57 0.54
CA GLN A 29 -3.03 4.61 0.31
C GLN A 29 -3.79 4.35 1.61
N THR A 30 -5.12 4.47 1.56
CA THR A 30 -5.95 4.30 2.76
C THR A 30 -6.10 2.81 3.06
N TYR A 31 -5.41 2.37 4.10
CA TYR A 31 -5.53 1.02 4.65
C TYR A 31 -6.66 0.98 5.66
N GLN A 32 -7.63 0.07 5.48
CA GLN A 32 -8.62 -0.19 6.51
C GLN A 32 -8.08 -1.18 7.54
N PRO A 33 -8.16 -0.87 8.84
CA PRO A 33 -7.78 -1.81 9.88
C PRO A 33 -8.67 -3.05 9.80
N VAL A 34 -8.13 -4.17 10.24
CA VAL A 34 -8.89 -5.41 10.36
C VAL A 34 -9.96 -5.23 11.44
N THR A 35 -11.23 -5.33 11.07
CA THR A 35 -12.38 -5.10 11.98
C THR A 35 -12.92 -6.36 12.65
N SER A 36 -12.43 -7.54 12.25
CA SER A 36 -12.86 -8.82 12.82
C SER A 36 -12.49 -8.95 14.30
N LYS A 37 -13.41 -9.52 15.09
CA LYS A 37 -13.22 -9.81 16.52
C LYS A 37 -12.71 -11.23 16.79
N ASP A 38 -12.63 -12.07 15.75
CA ASP A 38 -12.21 -13.46 15.90
C ASP A 38 -10.71 -13.54 16.24
N LYS A 39 -10.38 -14.14 17.39
CA LYS A 39 -9.01 -14.22 17.89
C LYS A 39 -8.10 -15.04 16.98
N THR A 40 -8.63 -16.08 16.35
CA THR A 40 -7.87 -16.97 15.47
C THR A 40 -7.50 -16.25 14.18
N TYR A 41 -8.45 -15.52 13.60
CA TYR A 41 -8.27 -14.69 12.43
C TYR A 41 -7.30 -13.55 12.72
N LEU A 42 -7.50 -12.78 13.81
CA LEU A 42 -6.57 -11.74 14.23
C LEU A 42 -5.15 -12.27 14.41
N GLY A 43 -5.00 -13.46 15.02
CA GLY A 43 -3.70 -14.12 15.15
C GLY A 43 -3.10 -14.58 13.81
N THR A 44 -3.93 -14.84 12.81
CA THR A 44 -3.51 -15.27 11.45
C THR A 44 -3.05 -14.08 10.61
N VAL A 45 -3.79 -12.97 10.64
CA VAL A 45 -3.42 -11.74 9.91
C VAL A 45 -2.32 -10.93 10.60
N LYS A 46 -2.02 -11.22 11.87
CA LYS A 46 -0.95 -10.54 12.61
C LYS A 46 0.40 -10.79 11.94
N GLY A 47 1.06 -9.71 11.54
CA GLY A 47 2.35 -9.75 10.85
C GLY A 47 2.23 -9.84 9.32
N LEU A 48 1.00 -9.90 8.78
CA LEU A 48 0.78 -9.71 7.36
C LEU A 48 0.80 -8.23 7.02
N SER A 49 1.39 -7.90 5.88
CA SER A 49 1.33 -6.56 5.31
C SER A 49 1.20 -6.66 3.80
N TYR A 50 0.51 -5.70 3.20
CA TYR A 50 0.48 -5.59 1.75
C TYR A 50 0.70 -4.15 1.30
N THR A 51 1.14 -4.01 0.07
CA THR A 51 1.15 -2.74 -0.66
C THR A 51 0.41 -2.93 -1.98
N TYR A 52 -0.13 -1.85 -2.50
CA TYR A 52 -0.72 -1.84 -3.83
C TYR A 52 -0.02 -0.80 -4.70
N LYS A 53 0.25 -1.18 -5.94
CA LYS A 53 0.78 -0.27 -6.95
C LYS A 53 0.30 -0.70 -8.33
N SER A 54 -0.39 0.18 -9.03
CA SER A 54 -0.75 0.01 -10.44
C SER A 54 -1.43 -1.33 -10.74
N GLY A 55 -2.47 -1.68 -9.98
CA GLY A 55 -3.21 -2.93 -10.18
C GLY A 55 -2.56 -4.17 -9.58
N ILE A 56 -1.41 -4.07 -8.91
CA ILE A 56 -0.72 -5.22 -8.31
C ILE A 56 -0.70 -5.09 -6.79
N ILE A 57 -1.14 -6.14 -6.10
CA ILE A 57 -0.94 -6.33 -4.67
C ILE A 57 0.37 -7.06 -4.43
N THR A 58 1.24 -6.52 -3.59
CA THR A 58 2.40 -7.22 -3.05
C THR A 58 2.09 -7.58 -1.60
N LEU A 59 1.92 -8.86 -1.31
CA LEU A 59 1.62 -9.39 0.02
C LEU A 59 2.89 -9.97 0.64
N LYS A 60 3.15 -9.62 1.91
CA LYS A 60 4.27 -10.10 2.71
C LYS A 60 3.75 -10.77 3.97
N ASN A 61 4.26 -11.98 4.23
CA ASN A 61 3.96 -12.72 5.46
C ASN A 61 5.13 -12.62 6.45
N ASN A 62 5.07 -11.68 7.40
CA ASN A 62 5.95 -11.70 8.58
C ASN A 62 5.24 -12.28 9.82
N GLY A 63 4.14 -12.99 9.60
CA GLY A 63 3.34 -13.61 10.65
C GLY A 63 4.00 -14.86 11.20
N LYS A 64 3.32 -15.50 12.15
CA LYS A 64 3.82 -16.74 12.78
C LYS A 64 3.58 -17.98 11.92
N TYR A 65 2.57 -17.94 11.05
CA TYR A 65 2.01 -19.08 10.34
C TYR A 65 2.24 -18.97 8.83
N ASP A 66 2.37 -20.12 8.18
CA ASP A 66 2.17 -20.22 6.74
C ASP A 66 0.68 -20.05 6.43
N LEU A 67 0.37 -19.42 5.31
CA LEU A 67 -1.00 -19.12 4.90
C LEU A 67 -1.43 -20.07 3.79
N GLY A 68 -2.71 -20.42 3.78
CA GLY A 68 -3.34 -21.20 2.71
C GLY A 68 -3.95 -20.28 1.66
N THR A 69 -5.02 -19.59 2.01
CA THR A 69 -5.68 -18.63 1.12
C THR A 69 -5.71 -17.25 1.75
N VAL A 70 -5.35 -16.23 0.97
CA VAL A 70 -5.53 -14.83 1.36
C VAL A 70 -6.28 -14.10 0.25
N SER A 71 -7.30 -13.33 0.62
CA SER A 71 -7.97 -12.38 -0.27
C SER A 71 -7.84 -10.98 0.29
N ILE A 72 -7.53 -10.05 -0.60
CA ILE A 72 -7.55 -8.62 -0.32
C ILE A 72 -8.58 -8.02 -1.26
N ILE A 73 -9.55 -7.31 -0.69
CA ILE A 73 -10.58 -6.62 -1.44
C ILE A 73 -10.25 -5.15 -1.56
N ALA A 74 -10.81 -4.53 -2.59
CA ALA A 74 -10.78 -3.09 -2.81
C ALA A 74 -12.21 -2.58 -3.02
N SER A 75 -12.54 -1.47 -2.39
CA SER A 75 -13.76 -0.70 -2.63
C SER A 75 -13.39 0.76 -2.93
N SER A 76 -14.33 1.53 -3.50
CA SER A 76 -14.12 2.96 -3.73
C SER A 76 -14.83 3.81 -2.68
N LYS A 77 -14.19 4.91 -2.27
CA LYS A 77 -14.82 5.94 -1.43
C LYS A 77 -15.95 6.69 -2.13
N VAL A 78 -15.93 6.72 -3.47
CA VAL A 78 -16.81 7.56 -4.30
C VAL A 78 -17.74 6.75 -5.20
N ASP A 79 -17.46 5.46 -5.39
CA ASP A 79 -18.29 4.53 -6.17
C ASP A 79 -18.61 3.29 -5.34
N SER A 80 -19.84 3.21 -4.85
CA SER A 80 -20.30 2.08 -4.02
C SER A 80 -20.50 0.79 -4.81
N THR A 81 -20.49 0.85 -6.14
CA THR A 81 -20.66 -0.33 -7.01
C THR A 81 -19.34 -0.97 -7.41
N LEU A 82 -18.21 -0.30 -7.16
CA LEU A 82 -16.89 -0.82 -7.46
C LEU A 82 -16.45 -1.86 -6.44
N PHE A 83 -16.10 -3.04 -6.94
CA PHE A 83 -15.52 -4.13 -6.17
C PHE A 83 -14.26 -4.65 -6.85
N GLY A 84 -13.15 -4.70 -6.11
CA GLY A 84 -11.91 -5.32 -6.55
C GLY A 84 -11.48 -6.45 -5.64
N ILE A 85 -10.77 -7.45 -6.20
CA ILE A 85 -10.28 -8.60 -5.46
C ILE A 85 -8.93 -9.09 -5.99
N ALA A 86 -8.00 -9.35 -5.07
CA ALA A 86 -6.75 -10.04 -5.33
C ALA A 86 -6.73 -11.34 -4.52
N LEU A 87 -6.45 -12.44 -5.19
CA LEU A 87 -6.48 -13.80 -4.63
C LEU A 87 -5.06 -14.37 -4.57
N PHE A 88 -4.70 -14.93 -3.42
CA PHE A 88 -3.47 -15.66 -3.18
C PHE A 88 -3.85 -17.08 -2.73
N GLU A 89 -3.96 -18.00 -3.69
CA GLU A 89 -4.48 -19.37 -3.47
C GLU A 89 -3.39 -20.43 -3.30
N GLU A 90 -2.19 -20.19 -3.84
CA GLU A 90 -1.06 -21.13 -3.79
C GLU A 90 -0.40 -21.25 -2.41
N GLY A 91 -0.95 -20.58 -1.40
CA GLY A 91 -0.33 -20.45 -0.10
C GLY A 91 0.77 -19.39 -0.06
N LEU A 92 1.10 -18.99 1.16
CA LEU A 92 2.19 -18.04 1.41
C LEU A 92 2.97 -18.46 2.65
N GLU A 93 4.14 -19.05 2.42
CA GLU A 93 5.08 -19.39 3.49
C GLU A 93 5.49 -18.15 4.29
N ARG A 94 5.83 -18.37 5.55
CA ARG A 94 6.37 -17.35 6.43
C ARG A 94 7.68 -16.78 5.88
N GLY A 95 7.80 -15.46 5.95
CA GLY A 95 8.97 -14.69 5.49
C GLY A 95 8.95 -14.40 3.98
N LYS A 96 8.01 -14.94 3.23
CA LYS A 96 7.92 -14.74 1.78
C LYS A 96 7.10 -13.51 1.41
N ILE A 97 7.32 -13.10 0.16
CA ILE A 97 6.62 -12.02 -0.51
C ILE A 97 6.10 -12.58 -1.83
N VAL A 98 4.82 -12.35 -2.11
CA VAL A 98 4.16 -12.75 -3.34
C VAL A 98 3.39 -11.59 -3.94
N LYS A 99 3.07 -11.68 -5.23
CA LYS A 99 2.34 -10.65 -5.95
C LYS A 99 1.14 -11.27 -6.65
N ALA A 100 0.03 -10.56 -6.64
CA ALA A 100 -1.15 -10.91 -7.42
C ALA A 100 -1.76 -9.67 -8.07
N PRO A 101 -2.34 -9.81 -9.27
CA PRO A 101 -3.15 -8.76 -9.86
C PRO A 101 -4.43 -8.53 -9.04
N LEU A 102 -4.87 -7.28 -9.00
CA LEU A 102 -6.15 -6.85 -8.45
C LEU A 102 -7.13 -6.72 -9.62
N TYR A 103 -8.13 -7.59 -9.65
CA TYR A 103 -9.20 -7.56 -10.64
C TYR A 103 -10.32 -6.66 -10.14
N PHE A 104 -10.96 -5.91 -11.04
CA PHE A 104 -12.04 -4.99 -10.70
C PHE A 104 -13.31 -5.32 -11.46
N SER A 105 -14.42 -5.12 -10.78
CA SER A 105 -15.77 -5.25 -11.32
C SER A 105 -16.63 -4.12 -10.80
N ALA A 106 -17.64 -3.72 -11.57
CA ALA A 106 -18.64 -2.75 -11.14
C ALA A 106 -20.04 -3.18 -11.60
N GLY A 107 -21.05 -2.77 -10.85
CA GLY A 107 -22.45 -3.11 -11.08
C GLY A 107 -23.03 -4.01 -9.98
N LEU A 108 -24.34 -4.26 -10.04
CA LEU A 108 -25.06 -5.00 -9.02
C LEU A 108 -25.53 -6.36 -9.54
N GLY A 109 -25.23 -7.42 -8.79
CA GLY A 109 -25.69 -8.79 -9.08
C GLY A 109 -25.30 -9.26 -10.48
N LYS A 110 -26.29 -9.69 -11.28
CA LYS A 110 -26.07 -10.23 -12.62
C LYS A 110 -25.56 -9.21 -13.65
N ASN A 111 -25.60 -7.92 -13.32
CA ASN A 111 -25.12 -6.83 -14.18
C ASN A 111 -23.68 -6.41 -13.85
N SER A 112 -22.97 -7.17 -13.01
CA SER A 112 -21.55 -6.94 -12.75
C SER A 112 -20.74 -7.16 -14.02
N ARG A 113 -19.89 -6.19 -14.37
CA ARG A 113 -18.93 -6.32 -15.47
C ARG A 113 -17.52 -6.06 -14.97
N GLU A 114 -16.55 -6.72 -15.58
CA GLU A 114 -15.14 -6.41 -15.35
C GLU A 114 -14.83 -4.97 -15.81
N ILE A 115 -14.04 -4.26 -15.01
CA ILE A 115 -13.62 -2.89 -15.30
C ILE A 115 -12.10 -2.89 -15.48
N PRO A 116 -11.58 -2.40 -16.60
CA PRO A 116 -10.14 -2.35 -16.81
C PRO A 116 -9.49 -1.34 -15.87
N LEU A 117 -8.28 -1.63 -15.41
CA LEU A 117 -7.51 -0.80 -14.46
C LEU A 117 -7.42 0.69 -14.86
N LYS A 118 -7.40 0.99 -16.16
CA LYS A 118 -7.33 2.35 -16.71
C LYS A 118 -8.56 3.21 -16.38
N GLU A 119 -9.71 2.58 -16.13
CA GLU A 119 -10.98 3.23 -15.79
C GLU A 119 -11.18 3.34 -14.28
N ILE A 120 -10.27 2.78 -13.48
CA ILE A 120 -10.34 2.80 -12.02
C ILE A 120 -9.72 4.07 -11.47
N ASP A 121 -10.48 4.80 -10.66
CA ASP A 121 -9.93 5.86 -9.82
C ASP A 121 -9.14 5.28 -8.64
N GLN A 122 -7.87 4.95 -8.92
CA GLN A 122 -6.99 4.29 -7.96
C GLN A 122 -6.72 5.12 -6.70
N LYS A 123 -6.91 6.45 -6.75
CA LYS A 123 -6.68 7.35 -5.60
C LYS A 123 -7.76 7.20 -4.53
N ASN A 124 -8.97 6.81 -4.94
CA ASN A 124 -10.11 6.64 -4.05
C ASN A 124 -10.34 5.19 -3.61
N LEU A 125 -9.41 4.29 -3.93
CA LEU A 125 -9.46 2.91 -3.45
C LEU A 125 -9.19 2.81 -1.95
N VAL A 126 -9.96 1.94 -1.31
CA VAL A 126 -9.79 1.49 0.06
C VAL A 126 -9.60 0.00 0.01
N LEU A 127 -8.49 -0.49 0.57
CA LEU A 127 -8.17 -1.92 0.57
C LEU A 127 -8.26 -2.47 1.99
N SER A 128 -8.70 -3.71 2.08
CA SER A 128 -8.76 -4.47 3.33
C SER A 128 -8.53 -5.96 3.10
N PHE A 129 -8.06 -6.65 4.13
CA PHE A 129 -8.12 -8.12 4.15
C PHE A 129 -9.57 -8.56 4.26
N ASP A 130 -9.97 -9.44 3.35
CA ASP A 130 -11.28 -10.08 3.35
C ASP A 130 -11.20 -11.48 3.98
N LYS A 131 -10.24 -12.30 3.52
CA LYS A 131 -10.00 -13.64 4.04
C LYS A 131 -8.51 -13.88 4.25
N ALA A 132 -8.19 -14.63 5.29
CA ALA A 132 -6.86 -15.18 5.52
C ALA A 132 -6.99 -16.49 6.30
N THR A 133 -6.50 -17.58 5.71
CA THR A 133 -6.49 -18.91 6.35
C THR A 133 -5.05 -19.37 6.56
N ARG A 134 -4.85 -20.22 7.56
CA ARG A 134 -3.58 -20.91 7.76
C ARG A 134 -3.47 -22.06 6.78
N ALA A 135 -2.25 -22.35 6.32
CA ALA A 135 -2.00 -23.56 5.54
C ALA A 135 -2.35 -24.79 6.41
N GLN A 136 -3.15 -25.70 5.87
CA GLN A 136 -3.32 -27.03 6.45
C GLN A 136 -2.14 -27.86 5.95
N ARG A 137 -1.38 -28.43 6.88
CA ARG A 137 -0.30 -29.37 6.56
C ARG A 137 -0.87 -30.71 6.12
#